data_AF-A0AA39ILI2-F1
#
_entry.id   AF-A0AA39ILI2-F1
#
_cell.length_a   1.000
_cell.length_b   1.000
_cell.length_c   1.000
_cell.angle_alpha   90.00
_cell.angle_beta   90.00
_cell.angle_gamma   90.00
#
_symmetry.space_group_name_H-M   'P 1'
#
loop_
_entity.id
_entity.type
_entity.pdbx_description
1 polymer ?
#
loop_
_entity_poly.entity_id
_entity_poly.type
_entity_poly.pdbx_seq_one_letter_code
_entity_poly.pdbx_strand_id
1 'polypeptide(L)'
;MPNRTRFPAALFLLVAFLSSHPTDVAAEKTIDVGVTSELGKLKPEDKIPVIELRGEGKPMTAAQIRALEEASNGGPLDIKVEHTWKPLECPRKAKRKDFVTFHYKGFAEDGKKFDQTYGREAIRMQLGVGMAMPGLEKGLRGMCDTELRKIQIPYRLSRKNKSKVWKYIPNDEHWITLNVEMVAVEEWTLEGQFQFLDLNNDSVLTANELVKFADKMKKDFGKTWTNQDIDNVHAARYYVKYFDVDGDGNVSLDEFKFIMERDQEKMDEAERQERIPKDGRKRDPGLAWILDFNNDGVVTVAEMDGAADALEGEPSVKPVMPKKDEL
;
A
#
# COMPACT_ATOMS: atom_id res chain seq x y z
N MET A 1 -9.88 -32.13 -36.86
CA MET A 1 -9.83 -33.57 -36.56
C MET A 1 -8.39 -34.04 -36.65
N PRO A 2 -7.73 -34.41 -35.54
CA PRO A 2 -6.50 -35.19 -35.58
C PRO A 2 -6.78 -36.69 -35.39
N ASN A 3 -5.95 -37.49 -36.05
CA ASN A 3 -6.00 -38.95 -36.16
C ASN A 3 -5.71 -39.67 -34.82
N ARG A 4 -6.41 -40.79 -34.59
CA ARG A 4 -6.24 -41.74 -33.47
C ARG A 4 -5.57 -43.03 -33.95
N THR A 5 -4.52 -43.47 -33.26
CA THR A 5 -3.98 -44.86 -33.24
C THR A 5 -3.36 -45.12 -31.84
N ARG A 6 -4.02 -45.84 -30.93
CA ARG A 6 -3.93 -47.29 -30.54
C ARG A 6 -2.69 -47.74 -29.70
N PHE A 7 -2.92 -47.96 -28.38
CA PHE A 7 -2.56 -49.03 -27.39
C PHE A 7 -1.26 -49.89 -27.51
N PRO A 8 -0.68 -50.55 -26.46
CA PRO A 8 -1.30 -51.27 -25.28
C PRO A 8 -0.61 -50.98 -23.90
N ALA A 9 -1.10 -51.30 -22.67
CA ALA A 9 -1.63 -52.50 -21.97
C ALA A 9 -0.59 -53.60 -21.62
N ALA A 10 -0.19 -53.67 -20.33
CA ALA A 10 0.35 -54.82 -19.57
C ALA A 10 0.27 -54.42 -18.07
N LEU A 11 -0.46 -55.03 -17.13
CA LEU A 11 -0.69 -56.42 -16.70
C LEU A 11 0.58 -57.16 -16.24
N PHE A 12 0.85 -57.13 -14.93
CA PHE A 12 1.47 -58.25 -14.21
C PHE A 12 0.86 -58.39 -12.81
N LEU A 13 0.21 -59.53 -12.62
CA LEU A 13 -0.26 -60.11 -11.37
C LEU A 13 0.87 -60.97 -10.79
N LEU A 14 1.16 -60.88 -9.50
CA LEU A 14 1.70 -62.01 -8.75
C LEU A 14 1.17 -61.99 -7.32
N VAL A 15 0.64 -63.13 -6.88
CA VAL A 15 -0.05 -63.39 -5.61
C VAL A 15 0.70 -64.46 -4.81
N ALA A 16 0.57 -64.36 -3.49
CA ALA A 16 0.87 -65.32 -2.40
C ALA A 16 2.34 -65.38 -1.93
N PHE A 17 2.67 -65.45 -0.64
CA PHE A 17 2.08 -66.26 0.44
C PHE A 17 2.05 -65.57 1.82
N LEU A 18 1.07 -65.96 2.64
CA LEU A 18 0.95 -65.73 4.08
C LEU A 18 1.99 -66.51 4.88
N SER A 19 2.59 -65.88 5.90
CA SER A 19 2.94 -66.57 7.14
C SER A 19 2.85 -65.64 8.34
N SER A 20 2.29 -66.19 9.40
CA SER A 20 1.76 -65.64 10.63
C SER A 20 2.78 -65.38 11.75
N HIS A 21 2.43 -64.40 12.62
CA HIS A 21 2.76 -64.23 14.07
C HIS A 21 3.96 -63.32 14.47
N PRO A 22 3.98 -62.72 15.70
CA PRO A 22 3.33 -61.43 16.03
C PRO A 22 4.28 -60.48 16.84
N THR A 23 3.71 -59.46 17.49
CA THR A 23 4.22 -58.61 18.61
C THR A 23 5.23 -57.50 18.30
N ASP A 24 4.79 -56.23 18.34
CA ASP A 24 4.87 -55.39 19.55
C ASP A 24 4.12 -54.07 19.34
N VAL A 25 2.99 -53.89 20.03
CA VAL A 25 2.27 -52.62 20.15
C VAL A 25 2.73 -51.98 21.46
N ALA A 26 3.43 -50.86 21.36
CA ALA A 26 3.90 -50.11 22.52
C ALA A 26 2.70 -49.58 23.34
N ALA A 27 2.77 -49.89 24.64
CA ALA A 27 1.85 -49.61 25.73
C ALA A 27 1.00 -48.33 25.65
N GLU A 28 -0.32 -48.54 25.67
CA GLU A 28 -1.33 -47.56 26.07
C GLU A 28 -1.21 -47.31 27.59
N LYS A 29 -0.87 -46.09 27.99
CA LYS A 29 -0.88 -45.70 29.41
C LYS A 29 -2.33 -45.49 29.85
N THR A 30 -2.88 -46.47 30.55
CA THR A 30 -4.10 -46.35 31.34
C THR A 30 -3.92 -45.29 32.43
N ILE A 31 -4.68 -44.19 32.35
CA ILE A 31 -4.84 -43.24 33.45
C ILE A 31 -5.99 -43.75 34.32
N ASP A 32 -5.66 -44.12 35.56
CA ASP A 32 -6.61 -44.60 36.55
C ASP A 32 -7.42 -43.42 37.10
N VAL A 33 -8.72 -43.36 36.79
CA VAL A 33 -9.62 -42.31 37.29
C VAL A 33 -10.41 -42.89 38.45
N GLY A 34 -10.00 -42.53 39.67
CA GLY A 34 -10.75 -42.83 40.88
C GLY A 34 -12.14 -42.19 40.83
N VAL A 35 -13.18 -43.02 40.76
CA VAL A 35 -14.58 -42.60 40.87
C VAL A 35 -14.99 -42.67 42.33
N THR A 36 -15.17 -41.52 42.99
CA THR A 36 -15.99 -41.43 44.21
C THR A 36 -17.40 -41.01 43.79
N SER A 37 -18.36 -41.91 43.93
CA SER A 37 -19.77 -41.66 43.64
C SER A 37 -20.51 -41.28 44.93
N GLU A 38 -21.03 -40.05 45.02
CA GLU A 38 -22.20 -39.76 45.85
C GLU A 38 -23.41 -39.45 44.96
N LEU A 39 -24.53 -40.08 45.33
CA LEU A 39 -25.75 -40.21 44.54
C LEU A 39 -26.51 -38.89 44.36
N GLY A 40 -26.88 -38.61 43.10
CA GLY A 40 -27.98 -37.71 42.74
C GLY A 40 -28.57 -38.10 41.38
N LYS A 41 -29.84 -38.52 41.34
CA LYS A 41 -30.53 -39.05 40.14
C LYS A 41 -30.77 -37.96 39.09
N LEU A 42 -30.25 -38.12 37.87
CA LEU A 42 -30.61 -37.33 36.68
C LEU A 42 -30.93 -38.27 35.49
N LYS A 43 -31.90 -37.87 34.66
CA LYS A 43 -32.55 -38.67 33.59
C LYS A 43 -31.62 -38.96 32.39
N PRO A 44 -31.93 -39.96 31.53
CA PRO A 44 -30.98 -40.54 30.58
C PRO A 44 -30.69 -39.74 29.30
N GLU A 45 -31.38 -38.62 29.04
CA GLU A 45 -31.33 -37.97 27.72
C GLU A 45 -30.26 -36.86 27.54
N ASP A 46 -29.54 -36.42 28.58
CA ASP A 46 -28.57 -35.32 28.45
C ASP A 46 -27.13 -35.75 28.74
N LYS A 47 -26.54 -36.57 27.86
CA LYS A 47 -25.10 -36.88 27.88
C LYS A 47 -24.47 -36.86 26.49
N ILE A 48 -24.54 -35.73 25.80
CA ILE A 48 -23.45 -35.38 24.88
C ILE A 48 -22.34 -34.84 25.78
N PRO A 49 -21.19 -35.51 25.93
CA PRO A 49 -20.09 -34.95 26.68
C PRO A 49 -19.65 -33.66 25.98
N VAL A 50 -19.82 -32.53 26.65
CA VAL A 50 -19.17 -31.28 26.27
C VAL A 50 -17.68 -31.50 26.54
N ILE A 51 -16.94 -31.91 25.51
CA ILE A 51 -15.49 -32.02 25.58
C ILE A 51 -14.96 -30.59 25.53
N GLU A 52 -14.71 -30.02 26.71
CA GLU A 52 -14.02 -28.74 26.84
C GLU A 52 -12.53 -28.97 26.50
N LEU A 53 -12.19 -28.82 25.22
CA LEU A 53 -10.80 -28.86 24.76
C LEU A 53 -10.06 -27.65 25.33
N ARG A 54 -9.46 -27.81 26.52
CA ARG A 54 -8.49 -26.86 27.05
C ARG A 54 -7.23 -26.99 26.21
N GLY A 55 -7.02 -26.03 25.30
CA GLY A 55 -5.76 -25.91 24.58
C GLY A 55 -4.63 -25.64 25.56
N GLU A 56 -3.89 -26.67 25.95
CA GLU A 56 -2.68 -26.53 26.76
C GLU A 56 -1.56 -25.98 25.88
N GLY A 57 -1.39 -24.65 25.90
CA GLY A 57 -0.33 -23.97 25.17
C GLY A 57 -0.42 -22.45 25.30
N LYS A 58 0.72 -21.76 25.16
CA LYS A 58 0.69 -20.31 24.98
C LYS A 58 -0.05 -20.00 23.67
N PRO A 59 -0.91 -18.96 23.63
CA PRO A 59 -1.56 -18.55 22.40
C PRO A 59 -0.51 -18.25 21.33
N MET A 60 -0.80 -18.61 20.08
CA MET A 60 0.08 -18.29 18.95
C MET A 60 0.24 -16.78 18.81
N THR A 61 1.45 -16.35 18.51
CA THR A 61 1.72 -14.94 18.15
C THR A 61 1.08 -14.61 16.80
N ALA A 62 0.73 -13.34 16.56
CA ALA A 62 0.22 -12.92 15.25
C ALA A 62 1.18 -13.24 14.09
N ALA A 63 2.49 -13.22 14.33
CA ALA A 63 3.47 -13.63 13.34
C ALA A 63 3.35 -15.12 12.97
N GLN A 64 3.05 -15.99 13.94
CA GLN A 64 2.80 -17.42 13.70
C GLN A 64 1.46 -17.64 13.00
N ILE A 65 0.40 -16.95 13.43
CA ILE A 65 -0.93 -17.00 12.78
C ILE A 65 -0.80 -16.59 11.30
N ARG A 66 -0.10 -15.48 11.03
CA ARG A 66 0.19 -15.03 9.66
C ARG A 66 0.90 -16.07 8.81
N ALA A 67 1.93 -16.71 9.34
CA ALA A 67 2.69 -17.71 8.59
C ALA A 67 1.81 -18.92 8.21
N LEU A 68 0.95 -19.36 9.14
CA LEU A 68 -0.01 -20.44 8.89
C LEU A 68 -1.06 -20.03 7.84
N GLU A 69 -1.59 -18.81 7.93
CA GLU A 69 -2.55 -18.29 6.96
C GLU A 69 -1.94 -18.14 5.56
N GLU A 70 -0.73 -17.57 5.45
CA GLU A 70 -0.03 -17.43 4.16
C GLU A 70 0.27 -18.80 3.53
N ALA A 71 0.63 -19.80 4.33
CA ALA A 71 0.82 -21.17 3.87
C ALA A 71 -0.50 -21.78 3.36
N SER A 72 -1.60 -21.60 4.09
CA SER A 72 -2.93 -22.07 3.68
C SER A 72 -3.46 -21.33 2.44
N ASN A 73 -3.15 -20.05 2.30
CA ASN A 73 -3.58 -19.20 1.19
C ASN A 73 -2.77 -19.47 -0.09
N GLY A 74 -1.68 -20.25 -0.02
CA GLY A 74 -0.78 -20.50 -1.15
C GLY A 74 0.04 -19.28 -1.55
N GLY A 75 0.18 -18.30 -0.65
CA GLY A 75 0.91 -17.07 -0.93
C GLY A 75 0.60 -15.94 0.05
N PRO A 76 1.25 -14.78 -0.12
CA PRO A 76 1.12 -13.68 0.81
C PRO A 76 -0.30 -13.14 0.94
N LEU A 77 -0.67 -12.72 2.14
CA LEU A 77 -2.00 -12.14 2.37
C LEU A 77 -2.15 -10.79 1.66
N ASP A 78 -3.36 -10.57 1.19
CA ASP A 78 -3.79 -9.34 0.52
C ASP A 78 -4.94 -8.69 1.28
N ILE A 79 -5.26 -7.45 0.91
CA ILE A 79 -6.41 -6.75 1.51
C ILE A 79 -7.72 -7.48 1.23
N LYS A 80 -8.67 -7.35 2.17
CA LYS A 80 -10.06 -7.76 1.95
C LYS A 80 -10.93 -6.51 1.92
N VAL A 81 -11.66 -6.30 0.82
CA VAL A 81 -12.52 -5.14 0.62
C VAL A 81 -13.97 -5.58 0.67
N GLU A 82 -14.73 -4.96 1.57
CA GLU A 82 -16.16 -5.11 1.71
C GLU A 82 -16.83 -3.77 1.35
N HIS A 83 -17.73 -3.80 0.38
CA HIS A 83 -18.47 -2.61 -0.05
C HIS A 83 -19.74 -2.49 0.80
N THR A 84 -19.68 -1.67 1.85
CA THR A 84 -20.78 -1.56 2.81
C THR A 84 -21.93 -0.73 2.26
N TRP A 85 -21.63 0.30 1.46
CA TRP A 85 -22.64 1.06 0.72
C TRP A 85 -22.03 1.69 -0.52
N LYS A 86 -22.78 1.71 -1.62
CA LYS A 86 -22.38 2.34 -2.89
C LYS A 86 -23.47 3.30 -3.35
N PRO A 87 -23.10 4.47 -3.91
CA PRO A 87 -24.06 5.32 -4.58
C PRO A 87 -24.63 4.62 -5.82
N LEU A 88 -25.86 4.98 -6.21
CA LEU A 88 -26.50 4.47 -7.42
C LEU A 88 -25.71 4.90 -8.68
N GLU A 89 -25.29 6.16 -8.68
CA GLU A 89 -24.48 6.74 -9.74
C GLU A 89 -23.04 6.86 -9.29
N CYS A 90 -22.12 6.48 -10.17
CA CYS A 90 -20.69 6.59 -9.97
C CYS A 90 -20.07 7.09 -11.27
N PRO A 91 -20.16 8.40 -11.56
CA PRO A 91 -19.69 8.95 -12.82
C PRO A 91 -18.18 8.76 -13.00
N ARG A 92 -17.44 8.77 -11.89
CA ARG A 92 -16.01 8.53 -11.85
C ARG A 92 -15.63 7.60 -10.71
N LYS A 93 -14.68 6.72 -10.98
CA LYS A 93 -14.03 5.86 -9.99
C LYS A 93 -12.60 6.34 -9.77
N ALA A 94 -12.18 6.38 -8.51
CA ALA A 94 -10.82 6.79 -8.13
C ALA A 94 -9.77 5.92 -8.83
N LYS A 95 -8.90 6.54 -9.63
CA LYS A 95 -7.76 5.89 -10.27
C LYS A 95 -6.43 6.40 -9.69
N ARG A 96 -5.34 5.74 -10.07
CA ARG A 96 -4.00 6.19 -9.70
C ARG A 96 -3.78 7.64 -10.16
N LYS A 97 -3.08 8.44 -9.33
CA LYS A 97 -2.83 9.88 -9.42
C LYS A 97 -3.99 10.80 -9.04
N ASP A 98 -5.24 10.34 -9.05
CA ASP A 98 -6.39 11.17 -8.63
C ASP A 98 -6.22 11.65 -7.18
N PHE A 99 -6.83 12.79 -6.86
CA PHE A 99 -6.95 13.24 -5.48
C PHE A 99 -8.20 12.63 -4.87
N VAL A 100 -8.03 12.02 -3.69
CA VAL A 100 -9.14 11.46 -2.91
C VAL A 100 -9.23 12.17 -1.57
N THR A 101 -10.44 12.57 -1.21
CA THR A 101 -10.76 13.15 0.08
C THR A 101 -11.67 12.19 0.81
N PHE A 102 -11.31 11.77 2.03
CA PHE A 102 -12.08 10.75 2.75
C PHE A 102 -12.01 10.91 4.26
N HIS A 103 -13.02 10.36 4.93
CA HIS A 103 -12.99 10.08 6.36
C HIS A 103 -12.79 8.59 6.61
N TYR A 104 -12.25 8.23 7.77
CA TYR A 104 -12.18 6.85 8.21
C TYR A 104 -12.30 6.69 9.73
N LYS A 105 -12.59 5.45 10.15
CA LYS A 105 -12.38 4.91 11.51
C LYS A 105 -11.49 3.68 11.42
N GLY A 106 -10.42 3.64 12.21
CA GLY A 106 -9.45 2.56 12.21
C GLY A 106 -9.51 1.71 13.47
N PHE A 107 -9.49 0.39 13.31
CA PHE A 107 -9.65 -0.61 14.37
C PHE A 107 -8.53 -1.66 14.30
N ALA A 108 -8.01 -2.06 15.45
CA ALA A 108 -7.12 -3.20 15.63
C ALA A 108 -7.90 -4.52 15.47
N GLU A 109 -7.19 -5.66 15.46
CA GLU A 109 -7.78 -6.99 15.27
C GLU A 109 -8.76 -7.34 16.41
N ASP A 110 -8.50 -6.86 17.62
CA ASP A 110 -9.39 -6.99 18.79
C ASP A 110 -10.66 -6.11 18.73
N GLY A 111 -10.81 -5.32 17.66
CA GLY A 111 -11.92 -4.39 17.46
C GLY A 111 -11.75 -3.04 18.17
N LYS A 112 -10.64 -2.80 18.87
CA LYS A 112 -10.37 -1.53 19.53
C LYS A 112 -10.02 -0.46 18.50
N LYS A 113 -10.68 0.70 18.60
CA LYS A 113 -10.39 1.85 17.73
C LYS A 113 -9.03 2.45 18.08
N PHE A 114 -8.15 2.63 17.08
CA PHE A 114 -6.83 3.26 17.26
C PHE A 114 -6.76 4.70 16.73
N ASP A 115 -7.58 5.06 15.72
CA ASP A 115 -7.66 6.44 15.19
C ASP A 115 -8.98 6.65 14.39
N GLN A 116 -9.34 7.90 14.14
CA GLN A 116 -10.43 8.31 13.24
C GLN A 116 -10.24 9.74 12.76
N THR A 117 -10.78 10.09 11.59
CA THR A 117 -10.82 11.50 11.12
C THR A 117 -12.11 12.22 11.50
N TYR A 118 -13.15 11.52 11.93
CA TYR A 118 -14.39 12.18 12.36
C TYR A 118 -14.12 13.09 13.58
N GLY A 119 -14.56 14.35 13.49
CA GLY A 119 -14.27 15.40 14.47
C GLY A 119 -13.04 16.25 14.14
N ARG A 120 -12.37 15.98 13.02
CA ARG A 120 -11.33 16.82 12.40
C ARG A 120 -11.57 16.88 10.88
N GLU A 121 -10.72 17.63 10.17
CA GLU A 121 -10.80 17.74 8.70
C GLU A 121 -10.62 16.36 8.02
N ALA A 122 -11.27 16.19 6.87
CA ALA A 122 -11.09 15.02 6.03
C ALA A 122 -9.65 14.95 5.49
N ILE A 123 -9.18 13.74 5.21
CA ILE A 123 -7.84 13.57 4.63
C ILE A 123 -7.97 13.69 3.13
N ARG A 124 -7.29 14.68 2.55
CA ARG A 124 -7.05 14.79 1.11
C ARG A 124 -5.65 14.28 0.79
N MET A 125 -5.54 13.32 -0.12
CA MET A 125 -4.24 12.79 -0.57
C MET A 125 -4.31 12.34 -2.02
N GLN A 126 -3.15 12.21 -2.64
CA GLN A 126 -3.02 11.69 -4.00
C GLN A 126 -2.94 10.15 -3.98
N LEU A 127 -3.79 9.49 -4.77
CA LEU A 127 -3.97 8.05 -4.73
C LEU A 127 -2.90 7.31 -5.55
N GLY A 128 -2.25 6.30 -4.97
CA GLY A 128 -1.38 5.39 -5.71
C GLY A 128 0.01 5.93 -6.02
N VAL A 129 0.40 7.05 -5.41
CA VAL A 129 1.75 7.65 -5.48
C VAL A 129 2.54 7.42 -4.18
N GLY A 130 2.00 6.62 -3.25
CA GLY A 130 2.67 6.28 -2.00
C GLY A 130 2.60 7.37 -0.94
N MET A 131 1.45 8.06 -0.79
CA MET A 131 1.16 9.00 0.31
C MET A 131 0.61 8.32 1.57
N ALA A 132 0.01 7.13 1.47
CA ALA A 132 -0.49 6.37 2.62
C ALA A 132 0.14 4.97 2.71
N MET A 133 -0.42 4.13 3.57
CA MET A 133 -0.03 2.72 3.64
C MET A 133 -0.49 1.96 2.39
N PRO A 134 0.29 1.00 1.88
CA PRO A 134 -0.01 0.31 0.62
C PRO A 134 -1.40 -0.33 0.58
N GLY A 135 -1.85 -0.93 1.70
CA GLY A 135 -3.16 -1.57 1.77
C GLY A 135 -4.33 -0.58 1.69
N LEU A 136 -4.18 0.61 2.28
CA LEU A 136 -5.22 1.65 2.21
C LEU A 136 -5.31 2.18 0.77
N GLU A 137 -4.18 2.57 0.16
CA GLU A 137 -4.22 3.03 -1.23
C GLU A 137 -4.78 1.97 -2.17
N LYS A 138 -4.47 0.69 -1.94
CA LYS A 138 -5.04 -0.40 -2.73
C LYS A 138 -6.55 -0.52 -2.53
N GLY A 139 -7.06 -0.37 -1.30
CA GLY A 139 -8.49 -0.47 -0.99
C GLY A 139 -9.34 0.72 -1.45
N LEU A 140 -8.73 1.91 -1.57
CA LEU A 140 -9.39 3.12 -2.08
C LEU A 140 -9.54 3.13 -3.61
N ARG A 141 -8.73 2.33 -4.35
CA ARG A 141 -8.85 2.25 -5.81
C ARG A 141 -10.25 1.83 -6.22
N GLY A 142 -10.77 2.53 -7.22
CA GLY A 142 -12.09 2.29 -7.74
C GLY A 142 -13.23 2.74 -6.84
N MET A 143 -12.98 3.51 -5.76
CA MET A 143 -14.04 4.13 -4.96
C MET A 143 -14.75 5.22 -5.73
N CYS A 144 -16.06 5.34 -5.49
CA CYS A 144 -16.88 6.45 -5.95
C CYS A 144 -17.00 7.52 -4.86
N ASP A 145 -17.39 8.73 -5.24
CA ASP A 145 -17.81 9.76 -4.29
C ASP A 145 -18.90 9.21 -3.36
N THR A 146 -18.85 9.59 -2.09
CA THR A 146 -19.78 9.15 -1.03
C THR A 146 -19.74 7.65 -0.70
N GLU A 147 -18.99 6.81 -1.44
CA GLU A 147 -18.94 5.36 -1.20
C GLU A 147 -18.39 5.03 0.19
N LEU A 148 -19.01 4.05 0.85
CA LEU A 148 -18.52 3.47 2.10
C LEU A 148 -17.88 2.11 1.85
N ARG A 149 -16.68 1.91 2.40
CA ARG A 149 -15.96 0.64 2.35
C ARG A 149 -15.44 0.25 3.72
N LYS A 150 -15.41 -1.05 3.96
CA LYS A 150 -14.60 -1.65 5.02
C LYS A 150 -13.42 -2.36 4.37
N ILE A 151 -12.22 -1.94 4.74
CA ILE A 151 -10.96 -2.42 4.18
C ILE A 151 -10.18 -3.09 5.30
N GLN A 152 -9.97 -4.40 5.19
CA GLN A 152 -9.11 -5.15 6.10
C GLN A 152 -7.72 -5.26 5.47
N ILE A 153 -6.70 -4.81 6.21
CA ILE A 153 -5.34 -4.68 5.73
C ILE A 153 -4.44 -5.61 6.56
N PRO A 154 -3.77 -6.58 5.94
CA PRO A 154 -2.83 -7.44 6.66
C PRO A 154 -1.58 -6.64 7.05
N TYR A 155 -0.88 -7.06 8.10
CA TYR A 155 0.30 -6.37 8.63
C TYR A 155 1.34 -5.98 7.55
N ARG A 156 1.61 -6.89 6.60
CA ARG A 156 2.56 -6.66 5.49
C ARG A 156 2.19 -5.47 4.59
N LEU A 157 0.92 -5.07 4.54
CA LEU A 157 0.40 -3.95 3.76
C LEU A 157 0.01 -2.73 4.61
N SER A 158 0.12 -2.80 5.94
CA SER A 158 -0.16 -1.66 6.83
C SER A 158 1.10 -0.88 7.16
N ARG A 159 2.11 -1.51 7.77
CA ARG A 159 3.38 -0.87 8.13
C ARG A 159 4.47 -1.92 8.39
N LYS A 160 5.71 -1.57 8.05
CA LYS A 160 6.89 -2.39 8.37
C LYS A 160 7.46 -2.10 9.77
N ASN A 161 7.29 -0.86 10.24
CA ASN A 161 7.84 -0.34 11.50
C ASN A 161 6.79 0.48 12.26
N LYS A 162 7.07 0.81 13.52
CA LYS A 162 6.26 1.75 14.31
C LYS A 162 6.10 3.08 13.55
N SER A 163 4.86 3.51 13.33
CA SER A 163 4.57 4.79 12.67
C SER A 163 4.55 5.92 13.69
N LYS A 164 5.10 7.09 13.31
CA LYS A 164 4.96 8.33 14.09
C LYS A 164 3.54 8.91 14.02
N VAL A 165 2.81 8.67 12.94
CA VAL A 165 1.41 9.11 12.77
C VAL A 165 0.48 8.12 13.47
N TRP A 166 0.64 6.83 13.18
CA TRP A 166 -0.25 5.76 13.67
C TRP A 166 0.34 5.04 14.90
N LYS A 167 0.60 5.80 15.98
CA LYS A 167 1.32 5.32 17.17
C LYS A 167 0.56 4.23 17.94
N TYR A 168 -0.77 4.22 17.84
CA TYR A 168 -1.65 3.36 18.65
C TYR A 168 -1.99 2.02 18.00
N ILE A 169 -1.56 1.77 16.76
CA ILE A 169 -1.63 0.42 16.19
C ILE A 169 -0.60 -0.44 16.97
N PRO A 170 -0.95 -1.61 17.51
CA PRO A 170 0.01 -2.52 18.13
C PRO A 170 0.96 -3.19 17.11
N ASN A 171 2.13 -3.63 17.57
CA ASN A 171 3.18 -4.15 16.69
C ASN A 171 2.96 -5.61 16.30
N ASP A 172 2.17 -6.30 17.11
CA ASP A 172 1.75 -7.69 17.04
C ASP A 172 0.37 -7.84 16.41
N GLU A 173 -0.18 -6.81 15.76
CA GLU A 173 -1.44 -6.96 15.01
C GLU A 173 -1.23 -7.77 13.74
N HIS A 174 -2.10 -8.75 13.50
CA HIS A 174 -2.10 -9.48 12.23
C HIS A 174 -2.86 -8.71 11.15
N TRP A 175 -4.01 -8.16 11.51
CA TRP A 175 -4.88 -7.36 10.65
C TRP A 175 -5.25 -6.03 11.29
N ILE A 176 -5.52 -5.02 10.46
CA ILE A 176 -6.24 -3.81 10.87
C ILE A 176 -7.46 -3.62 9.97
N THR A 177 -8.50 -3.00 10.51
CA THR A 177 -9.72 -2.68 9.77
C THR A 177 -9.90 -1.17 9.65
N LEU A 178 -10.12 -0.68 8.44
CA LEU A 178 -10.47 0.72 8.16
C LEU A 178 -11.89 0.78 7.59
N ASN A 179 -12.80 1.45 8.28
CA ASN A 179 -14.09 1.83 7.74
C ASN A 179 -13.94 3.22 7.13
N VAL A 180 -14.02 3.32 5.81
CA VAL A 180 -13.79 4.52 5.01
C VAL A 180 -15.09 5.05 4.44
N GLU A 181 -15.24 6.37 4.48
CA GLU A 181 -16.26 7.15 3.78
C GLU A 181 -15.55 8.08 2.80
N MET A 182 -15.74 7.85 1.49
CA MET A 182 -15.21 8.74 0.47
C MET A 182 -16.02 10.03 0.45
N VAL A 183 -15.36 11.17 0.51
CA VAL A 183 -15.99 12.49 0.41
C VAL A 183 -15.98 12.96 -1.04
N ALA A 184 -14.81 12.90 -1.70
CA ALA A 184 -14.65 13.35 -3.08
C ALA A 184 -13.50 12.63 -3.79
N VAL A 185 -13.65 12.45 -5.09
CA VAL A 185 -12.68 11.92 -6.05
C VAL A 185 -12.49 12.96 -7.15
N GLU A 186 -11.35 13.63 -7.13
CA GLU A 186 -10.99 14.66 -8.09
C GLU A 186 -9.98 14.11 -9.08
N GLU A 187 -10.19 14.39 -10.37
CA GLU A 187 -9.21 14.06 -11.40
C GLU A 187 -7.89 14.77 -11.14
N TRP A 188 -6.79 14.05 -11.35
CA TRP A 188 -5.49 14.69 -11.45
C TRP A 188 -5.41 15.59 -12.67
N THR A 189 -5.09 16.87 -12.45
CA THR A 189 -4.70 17.82 -13.49
C THR A 189 -3.40 18.53 -13.07
N LEU A 190 -2.76 19.22 -14.02
CA LEU A 190 -1.56 20.02 -13.72
C LEU A 190 -1.88 21.14 -12.72
N GLU A 191 -3.01 21.81 -12.90
CA GLU A 191 -3.50 22.86 -12.00
C GLU A 191 -3.79 22.30 -10.61
N GLY A 192 -4.47 21.15 -10.54
CA GLY A 192 -4.76 20.49 -9.26
C GLY A 192 -3.48 20.05 -8.54
N GLN A 193 -2.45 19.62 -9.28
CA GLN A 193 -1.15 19.29 -8.73
C GLN A 193 -0.41 20.52 -8.21
N PHE A 194 -0.41 21.62 -8.97
CA PHE A 194 0.19 22.88 -8.58
C PHE A 194 -0.49 23.44 -7.33
N GLN A 195 -1.82 23.51 -7.33
CA GLN A 195 -2.61 23.95 -6.18
C GLN A 195 -2.40 23.06 -4.95
N PHE A 196 -2.13 21.77 -5.14
CA PHE A 196 -1.82 20.90 -4.01
C PHE A 196 -0.48 21.23 -3.35
N LEU A 197 0.50 21.74 -4.11
CA LEU A 197 1.79 22.21 -3.61
C LEU A 197 1.73 23.63 -3.03
N ASP A 198 0.85 24.47 -3.58
CA ASP A 198 0.60 25.86 -3.17
C ASP A 198 -0.19 25.91 -1.85
N LEU A 199 0.51 26.15 -0.74
CA LEU A 199 -0.07 26.10 0.60
C LEU A 199 -0.87 27.37 0.97
N ASN A 200 -0.56 28.50 0.35
CA ASN A 200 -1.16 29.82 0.62
C ASN A 200 -2.12 30.28 -0.48
N ASN A 201 -2.25 29.51 -1.57
CA ASN A 201 -3.12 29.78 -2.72
C ASN A 201 -2.84 31.14 -3.38
N ASP A 202 -1.58 31.56 -3.45
CA ASP A 202 -1.19 32.80 -4.13
C ASP A 202 -0.76 32.58 -5.60
N SER A 203 -0.91 31.35 -6.09
CA SER A 203 -0.60 30.93 -7.46
C SER A 203 0.89 30.98 -7.81
N VAL A 204 1.76 30.96 -6.80
CA VAL A 204 3.21 30.97 -6.94
C VAL A 204 3.79 29.89 -6.01
N LEU A 205 4.79 29.14 -6.46
CA LEU A 205 5.53 28.24 -5.57
C LEU A 205 6.92 28.80 -5.27
N THR A 206 7.16 29.05 -3.99
CA THR A 206 8.48 29.44 -3.48
C THR A 206 9.21 28.25 -2.85
N ALA A 207 10.54 28.30 -2.79
CA ALA A 207 11.32 27.28 -2.09
C ALA A 207 10.88 27.12 -0.61
N ASN A 208 10.48 28.20 0.05
CA ASN A 208 10.02 28.16 1.44
C ASN A 208 8.67 27.45 1.60
N GLU A 209 7.72 27.64 0.66
CA GLU A 209 6.48 26.86 0.65
C GLU A 209 6.76 25.38 0.41
N LEU A 210 7.63 25.03 -0.52
CA LEU A 210 7.95 23.63 -0.81
C LEU A 210 8.60 22.92 0.39
N VAL A 211 9.45 23.61 1.16
CA VAL A 211 9.96 23.09 2.44
C VAL A 211 8.83 22.85 3.43
N LYS A 212 7.94 23.84 3.62
CA LYS A 212 6.77 23.70 4.51
C LYS A 212 5.84 22.59 4.05
N PHE A 213 5.69 22.40 2.74
CA PHE A 213 4.92 21.32 2.14
C PHE A 213 5.55 19.96 2.48
N ALA A 214 6.87 19.81 2.33
CA ALA A 214 7.57 18.58 2.73
C ALA A 214 7.38 18.27 4.23
N ASP A 215 7.47 19.30 5.09
CA ASP A 215 7.23 19.15 6.53
C ASP A 215 5.77 18.78 6.86
N LYS A 216 4.81 19.35 6.13
CA LYS A 216 3.39 18.96 6.22
C LYS A 216 3.20 17.49 5.84
N MET A 217 3.79 17.05 4.72
CA MET A 217 3.73 15.63 4.30
C MET A 217 4.33 14.68 5.35
N LYS A 218 5.43 15.08 6.00
CA LYS A 218 6.02 14.34 7.11
C LYS A 218 5.11 14.27 8.34
N LYS A 219 4.46 15.38 8.69
CA LYS A 219 3.58 15.47 9.85
C LYS A 219 2.30 14.67 9.66
N ASP A 220 1.64 14.85 8.52
CA ASP A 220 0.30 14.32 8.28
C ASP A 220 0.34 12.85 7.82
N PHE A 221 1.36 12.49 7.03
CA PHE A 221 1.46 11.17 6.40
C PHE A 221 2.69 10.37 6.83
N GLY A 222 3.60 10.95 7.61
CA GLY A 222 4.86 10.30 8.00
C GLY A 222 5.82 10.13 6.82
N LYS A 223 5.63 10.90 5.74
CA LYS A 223 6.41 10.79 4.50
C LYS A 223 7.65 11.65 4.58
N THR A 224 8.78 11.04 4.25
CA THR A 224 10.06 11.70 4.05
C THR A 224 10.62 11.22 2.73
N TRP A 225 11.69 11.85 2.28
CA TRP A 225 12.52 11.32 1.22
C TRP A 225 12.92 9.87 1.50
N THR A 226 12.97 9.06 0.44
CA THR A 226 13.40 7.67 0.48
C THR A 226 14.87 7.57 0.87
N ASN A 227 15.69 8.44 0.29
CA ASN A 227 17.05 8.71 0.75
C ASN A 227 16.97 9.75 1.88
N GLN A 228 17.35 9.35 3.10
CA GLN A 228 17.24 10.19 4.30
C GLN A 228 18.26 11.34 4.33
N ASP A 229 19.26 11.29 3.46
CA ASP A 229 20.30 12.31 3.35
C ASP A 229 19.85 13.52 2.50
N ILE A 230 18.69 13.40 1.81
CA ILE A 230 18.11 14.53 1.08
C ILE A 230 17.60 15.58 2.07
N ASP A 231 18.23 16.75 2.00
CA ASP A 231 17.79 17.93 2.73
C ASP A 231 16.63 18.66 2.01
N ASN A 232 15.60 19.02 2.77
CA ASN A 232 14.40 19.67 2.23
C ASN A 232 14.71 21.02 1.57
N VAL A 233 15.69 21.78 2.09
CA VAL A 233 16.02 23.12 1.59
C VAL A 233 16.76 23.01 0.25
N HIS A 234 17.66 22.05 0.11
CA HIS A 234 18.31 21.76 -1.19
C HIS A 234 17.28 21.26 -2.22
N ALA A 235 16.45 20.29 -1.84
CA ALA A 235 15.41 19.76 -2.74
C ALA A 235 14.44 20.85 -3.21
N ALA A 236 13.97 21.73 -2.30
CA ALA A 236 13.07 22.81 -2.65
C ALA A 236 13.72 23.87 -3.56
N ARG A 237 14.98 24.24 -3.31
CA ARG A 237 15.72 25.16 -4.18
C ARG A 237 15.94 24.55 -5.56
N TYR A 238 16.34 23.28 -5.63
CA TYR A 238 16.48 22.57 -6.89
C TYR A 238 15.15 22.51 -7.64
N TYR A 239 14.05 22.26 -6.94
CA TYR A 239 12.72 22.26 -7.53
C TYR A 239 12.40 23.60 -8.20
N VAL A 240 12.62 24.71 -7.52
CA VAL A 240 12.46 26.04 -8.13
C VAL A 240 13.37 26.16 -9.35
N LYS A 241 14.68 25.90 -9.24
CA LYS A 241 15.61 25.96 -10.40
C LYS A 241 15.21 25.07 -11.59
N TYR A 242 14.52 23.96 -11.35
CA TYR A 242 14.08 23.03 -12.39
C TYR A 242 12.87 23.55 -13.17
N PHE A 243 12.00 24.30 -12.49
CA PHE A 243 10.73 24.76 -13.02
C PHE A 243 10.71 26.25 -13.39
N ASP A 244 11.54 27.08 -12.76
CA ASP A 244 11.70 28.52 -12.97
C ASP A 244 12.36 28.77 -14.33
N VAL A 245 11.58 29.26 -15.30
CA VAL A 245 12.03 29.44 -16.69
C VAL A 245 12.44 30.88 -16.95
N ASP A 246 11.82 31.85 -16.29
CA ASP A 246 12.14 33.27 -16.46
C ASP A 246 13.24 33.77 -15.51
N GLY A 247 13.61 32.97 -14.51
CA GLY A 247 14.69 33.22 -13.56
C GLY A 247 14.30 34.17 -12.43
N ASP A 248 13.01 34.34 -12.13
CA ASP A 248 12.54 35.22 -11.06
C ASP A 248 12.70 34.64 -9.65
N GLY A 249 13.10 33.36 -9.54
CA GLY A 249 13.30 32.64 -8.30
C GLY A 249 12.02 32.04 -7.71
N ASN A 250 10.92 32.05 -8.46
CA ASN A 250 9.65 31.42 -8.12
C ASN A 250 9.21 30.49 -9.24
N VAL A 251 8.11 29.78 -9.01
CA VAL A 251 7.48 28.95 -10.06
C VAL A 251 6.04 29.37 -10.21
N SER A 252 5.72 29.98 -11.34
CA SER A 252 4.36 30.28 -11.75
C SER A 252 3.63 29.04 -12.27
N LEU A 253 2.31 29.11 -12.35
CA LEU A 253 1.50 28.03 -12.91
C LEU A 253 1.86 27.73 -14.38
N ASP A 254 2.16 28.75 -15.19
CA ASP A 254 2.46 28.60 -16.61
C ASP A 254 3.81 27.92 -16.82
N GLU A 255 4.83 28.28 -16.04
CA GLU A 255 6.13 27.62 -16.03
C GLU A 255 6.02 26.17 -15.59
N PHE A 256 5.27 25.92 -14.51
CA PHE A 256 5.01 24.56 -14.04
C PHE A 256 4.39 23.70 -15.14
N LYS A 257 3.34 24.20 -15.80
CA LYS A 257 2.69 23.48 -16.91
C LYS A 257 3.66 23.21 -18.05
N PHE A 258 4.38 24.24 -18.49
CA PHE A 258 5.31 24.13 -19.61
C PHE A 258 6.35 23.03 -19.37
N ILE A 259 6.97 23.01 -18.19
CA ILE A 259 7.99 22.02 -17.83
C ILE A 259 7.38 20.62 -17.65
N MET A 260 6.21 20.52 -17.03
CA MET A 260 5.50 19.24 -16.86
C MET A 260 5.10 18.63 -18.20
N GLU A 261 4.59 19.42 -19.14
CA GLU A 261 4.20 18.98 -20.48
C GLU A 261 5.42 18.49 -21.27
N ARG A 262 6.50 19.28 -21.28
CA ARG A 262 7.79 18.89 -21.88
C ARG A 262 8.29 17.54 -21.35
N ASP A 263 8.24 17.36 -20.03
CA ASP A 263 8.69 16.13 -19.39
C ASP A 263 7.77 14.94 -19.69
N GLN A 264 6.45 15.18 -19.71
CA GLN A 264 5.47 14.15 -20.07
C GLN A 264 5.66 13.67 -21.51
N GLU A 265 5.92 14.58 -22.45
CA GLU A 265 6.24 14.21 -23.84
C GLU A 265 7.47 13.32 -23.95
N LYS A 266 8.53 13.62 -23.18
CA LYS A 266 9.75 12.80 -23.13
C LYS A 266 9.51 11.43 -22.52
N MET A 267 8.74 11.36 -21.43
CA MET A 267 8.36 10.08 -20.83
C MET A 267 7.54 9.23 -21.80
N ASP A 268 6.58 9.83 -22.50
CA ASP A 268 5.75 9.13 -23.49
C ASP A 268 6.60 8.66 -24.69
N GLU A 269 7.62 9.44 -25.09
CA GLU A 269 8.58 9.02 -26.12
C GLU A 269 9.45 7.84 -25.65
N ALA A 270 9.98 7.89 -24.43
CA ALA A 270 10.76 6.80 -23.85
C ALA A 270 9.93 5.50 -23.75
N GLU A 271 8.65 5.61 -23.38
CA GLU A 271 7.71 4.47 -23.37
C GLU A 271 7.47 3.91 -24.77
N ARG A 272 7.22 4.77 -25.77
CA ARG A 272 7.06 4.34 -27.18
C ARG A 272 8.30 3.65 -27.74
N GLN A 273 9.49 4.03 -27.29
CA GLN A 273 10.76 3.46 -27.72
C GLN A 273 11.20 2.24 -26.89
N GLU A 274 10.37 1.81 -25.93
CA GLU A 274 10.68 0.72 -24.98
C GLU A 274 12.02 0.92 -24.23
N ARG A 275 12.42 2.19 -24.02
CA ARG A 275 13.67 2.56 -23.34
C ARG A 275 13.50 2.73 -21.82
N ILE A 276 12.42 2.21 -21.27
CA ILE A 276 12.11 2.31 -19.84
C ILE A 276 13.05 1.36 -19.07
N PRO A 277 13.88 1.88 -18.14
CA PRO A 277 14.66 1.04 -17.25
C PRO A 277 13.77 0.04 -16.49
N LYS A 278 14.24 -1.20 -16.35
CA LYS A 278 13.48 -2.25 -15.63
C LYS A 278 13.63 -2.11 -14.12
N ASP A 279 14.67 -1.43 -13.67
CA ASP A 279 15.02 -1.17 -12.29
C ASP A 279 14.65 0.26 -11.91
N GLY A 280 13.67 0.41 -11.01
CA GLY A 280 13.28 1.72 -10.51
C GLY A 280 11.77 1.85 -10.33
N ARG A 281 11.35 3.06 -9.97
CA ARG A 281 9.95 3.40 -9.81
C ARG A 281 9.57 4.42 -10.88
N LYS A 282 8.41 4.23 -11.51
CA LYS A 282 7.82 5.24 -12.40
C LYS A 282 7.76 6.60 -11.67
N ARG A 283 8.16 7.66 -12.37
CA ARG A 283 8.06 9.04 -11.89
C ARG A 283 6.60 9.34 -11.50
N ASP A 284 6.44 9.95 -10.34
CA ASP A 284 5.14 10.36 -9.81
C ASP A 284 5.08 11.88 -9.66
N PRO A 285 3.91 12.50 -9.90
CA PRO A 285 3.74 13.94 -9.78
C PRO A 285 3.93 14.40 -8.33
N GLY A 286 4.38 15.65 -8.16
CA GLY A 286 4.63 16.29 -6.86
C GLY A 286 6.11 16.58 -6.64
N LEU A 287 6.50 16.81 -5.38
CA LEU A 287 7.85 17.29 -5.03
C LEU A 287 8.98 16.34 -5.49
N ALA A 288 8.72 15.04 -5.56
CA ALA A 288 9.69 14.04 -5.98
C ALA A 288 9.88 13.95 -7.51
N TRP A 289 9.20 14.79 -8.30
CA TRP A 289 9.36 14.86 -9.75
C TRP A 289 10.82 15.09 -10.16
N ILE A 290 11.53 15.89 -9.38
CA ILE A 290 12.92 16.30 -9.61
C ILE A 290 13.96 15.19 -9.40
N LEU A 291 13.55 14.02 -8.91
CA LEU A 291 14.47 12.94 -8.58
C LEU A 291 14.80 12.01 -9.74
N ASP A 292 14.13 12.17 -10.87
CA ASP A 292 14.51 11.53 -12.12
C ASP A 292 15.30 12.58 -12.91
N PHE A 293 16.62 12.47 -12.78
CA PHE A 293 17.56 13.50 -13.21
C PHE A 293 17.83 13.40 -14.71
N ASN A 294 17.66 12.23 -15.31
CA ASN A 294 17.87 12.02 -16.74
C ASN A 294 16.60 12.26 -17.58
N ASN A 295 15.45 12.43 -16.94
CA ASN A 295 14.15 12.69 -17.56
C ASN A 295 13.66 11.56 -18.48
N ASP A 296 13.90 10.32 -18.05
CA ASP A 296 13.47 9.10 -18.75
C ASP A 296 12.14 8.52 -18.24
N GLY A 297 11.59 9.08 -17.17
CA GLY A 297 10.32 8.69 -16.56
C GLY A 297 10.44 7.62 -15.47
N VAL A 298 11.65 7.16 -15.14
CA VAL A 298 11.91 6.18 -14.10
C VAL A 298 12.98 6.70 -13.15
N VAL A 299 12.61 6.77 -11.88
CA VAL A 299 13.56 7.02 -10.80
C VAL A 299 14.27 5.70 -10.48
N THR A 300 15.53 5.60 -10.87
CA THR A 300 16.39 4.43 -10.63
C THR A 300 17.00 4.45 -9.22
N VAL A 301 17.57 3.32 -8.78
CA VAL A 301 18.27 3.26 -7.49
C VAL A 301 19.54 4.13 -7.52
N ALA A 302 20.25 4.14 -8.65
CA ALA A 302 21.46 4.96 -8.80
C ALA A 302 21.18 6.46 -8.65
N GLU A 303 20.08 6.94 -9.24
CA GLU A 303 19.63 8.33 -9.06
C GLU A 303 19.23 8.63 -7.62
N MET A 304 18.56 7.69 -6.94
CA MET A 304 18.22 7.84 -5.53
C MET A 304 19.45 7.94 -4.63
N ASP A 305 20.47 7.10 -4.88
CA ASP A 305 21.68 7.05 -4.06
C ASP A 305 22.51 8.34 -4.21
N GLY A 306 22.59 8.90 -5.43
CA GLY A 306 23.28 10.16 -5.71
C GLY A 306 22.43 11.44 -5.52
N ALA A 307 21.17 11.30 -5.11
CA ALA A 307 20.22 12.42 -5.10
C ALA A 307 20.64 13.57 -4.18
N ALA A 308 21.23 13.29 -3.02
CA ALA A 308 21.63 14.34 -2.07
C ALA A 308 22.64 15.30 -2.72
N ASP A 309 23.71 14.76 -3.33
CA ASP A 309 24.73 15.55 -4.02
C ASP A 309 24.17 16.25 -5.27
N ALA A 310 23.34 15.56 -6.05
CA ALA A 310 22.76 16.11 -7.27
C ALA A 310 21.84 17.32 -6.99
N LEU A 311 21.08 17.29 -5.89
CA LEU A 311 20.15 18.36 -5.50
C LEU A 311 20.85 19.62 -4.98
N GLU A 312 22.15 19.55 -4.62
CA GLU A 312 22.93 20.75 -4.30
C GLU A 312 23.35 21.53 -5.55
N GLY A 313 23.38 20.86 -6.71
CA GLY A 313 23.86 21.39 -7.97
C GLY A 313 22.83 22.18 -8.78
N GLU A 314 23.06 22.16 -10.10
CA GLU A 314 22.15 22.71 -11.11
C GLU A 314 21.40 21.56 -11.80
N PRO A 315 20.14 21.79 -12.22
CA PRO A 315 19.42 20.83 -13.02
C PRO A 315 20.18 20.39 -14.27
N SER A 316 20.29 19.07 -14.43
CA SER A 316 20.79 18.41 -15.64
C SER A 316 19.97 18.82 -16.87
N VAL A 317 18.64 18.91 -16.70
CA VAL A 317 17.71 19.39 -17.71
C VAL A 317 17.31 20.83 -17.37
N LYS A 318 17.82 21.78 -18.14
CA LYS A 318 17.55 23.20 -17.91
C LYS A 318 16.10 23.58 -18.25
N PRO A 319 15.47 24.49 -17.49
CA PRO A 319 14.21 25.11 -17.87
C PRO A 319 14.49 26.15 -18.97
N VAL A 320 14.28 25.78 -20.23
CA VAL A 320 14.42 26.72 -21.34
C VAL A 320 13.16 26.68 -22.17
N MET A 321 12.43 27.80 -22.27
CA MET A 321 11.40 27.95 -23.29
C MET A 321 12.05 28.08 -24.67
N PRO A 322 11.56 27.41 -25.72
CA PRO A 322 11.96 27.74 -27.08
C PRO A 322 11.65 29.23 -27.31
N LYS A 323 12.60 29.95 -27.91
CA LYS A 323 12.39 31.37 -28.20
C LYS A 323 11.18 31.50 -29.13
N LYS A 324 10.36 32.51 -28.87
CA LYS A 324 9.11 32.81 -29.61
C LYS A 324 9.30 32.98 -31.13
N ASP A 325 10.54 33.11 -31.59
CA ASP A 325 10.94 33.24 -33.00
C ASP A 325 11.11 31.89 -33.72
N GLU A 326 10.94 30.75 -33.02
CA GLU A 326 11.05 29.38 -33.59
C GLU A 326 9.72 28.61 -33.62
N LEU A 327 8.58 29.28 -33.36
CA LEU A 327 7.20 28.76 -33.47
C LEU A 327 6.46 29.39 -34.66
#